data_AF-S4P9U8-F1
#
_entry.id   AF-S4P9U8-F1
#
_cell.length_a   1.000
_cell.length_b   1.000
_cell.length_c   1.000
_cell.angle_alpha   90.00
_cell.angle_beta   90.00
_cell.angle_gamma   90.00
#
_symmetry.space_group_name_H-M   'P 1'
#
loop_
_entity.id
_entity.type
_entity.pdbx_description
1 polymer ?
#
loop_
_entity_poly.entity_id
_entity_poly.type
_entity_poly.pdbx_seq_one_letter_code
_entity_poly.pdbx_strand_id
1 'polypeptide(L)'
;MEKLGQQHKEQTERRVVCISQDSFYRTLTPSERLRAERGQFNFDHPDAFDDKKLLAILKDILAGKKVEVPEYDYVTNSISHRSHTIYPADV
;
A
#
# COMPACT_ATOMS: atom_id res chain seq x y z
N MET A 1 -22.17 -19.34 10.39
CA MET A 1 -22.20 -18.42 9.23
C MET A 1 -21.05 -18.80 8.31
N GLU A 2 -21.37 -19.37 7.15
CA GLU A 2 -20.41 -19.66 6.09
C GLU A 2 -19.73 -18.37 5.64
N LYS A 3 -18.40 -18.37 5.60
CA LYS A 3 -17.64 -17.33 4.91
C LYS A 3 -17.78 -17.59 3.41
N LEU A 4 -18.76 -16.92 2.78
CA LEU A 4 -19.00 -16.99 1.34
C LEU A 4 -17.77 -16.49 0.56
N GLY A 5 -17.07 -17.41 -0.11
CA GLY A 5 -16.72 -17.26 -1.53
C GLY A 5 -15.49 -16.44 -1.95
N GLN A 6 -14.57 -16.04 -1.07
CA GLN A 6 -13.41 -15.22 -1.52
C GLN A 6 -12.01 -15.80 -1.24
N GLN A 7 -11.88 -16.93 -0.56
CA GLN A 7 -10.56 -17.37 -0.07
C GLN A 7 -9.74 -18.24 -1.03
N HIS A 8 -10.16 -18.44 -2.28
CA HIS A 8 -9.46 -19.33 -3.22
C HIS A 8 -9.58 -18.93 -4.70
N LYS A 9 -9.61 -17.64 -5.02
CA LYS A 9 -9.24 -17.21 -6.38
C LYS A 9 -7.76 -16.88 -6.39
N GLU A 10 -7.03 -17.52 -7.30
CA GLU A 10 -5.64 -17.17 -7.57
C GLU A 10 -5.55 -15.66 -7.82
N GLN A 11 -4.51 -14.99 -7.29
CA GLN A 11 -4.36 -13.53 -7.40
C GLN A 11 -4.41 -13.05 -8.85
N THR A 12 -4.08 -13.92 -9.81
CA THR A 12 -4.12 -13.72 -11.26
C THR A 12 -5.54 -13.61 -11.84
N GLU A 13 -6.56 -14.13 -11.17
CA GLU A 13 -7.95 -14.13 -11.65
C GLU A 13 -8.81 -12.99 -11.07
N ARG A 14 -8.23 -12.16 -10.20
CA ARG A 14 -8.94 -11.03 -9.58
C ARG A 14 -9.12 -9.92 -10.60
N ARG A 15 -10.39 -9.57 -10.87
CA ARG A 15 -10.74 -8.43 -11.74
C ARG A 15 -10.97 -7.12 -10.98
N VAL A 16 -11.10 -7.18 -9.66
CA VAL A 16 -11.28 -6.02 -8.79
C VAL A 16 -10.29 -6.12 -7.65
N VAL A 17 -9.58 -5.02 -7.39
CA VAL A 17 -8.58 -4.89 -6.33
C VAL A 17 -8.78 -3.59 -5.57
N CYS A 18 -8.48 -3.60 -4.27
CA CYS A 18 -8.42 -2.39 -3.44
C CYS A 18 -6.95 -2.08 -3.17
N ILE A 19 -6.57 -0.81 -3.32
CA ILE A 19 -5.22 -0.32 -3.02
C ILE A 19 -5.37 0.66 -1.86
N SER A 20 -4.69 0.40 -0.74
CA SER A 20 -4.66 1.35 0.38
C SER A 20 -3.64 2.45 0.11
N GLN A 21 -4.02 3.70 0.37
CA GLN A 21 -3.08 4.82 0.34
C GLN A 21 -2.02 4.72 1.46
N ASP A 22 -2.34 4.05 2.57
CA ASP A 22 -1.44 3.88 3.71
C ASP A 22 -0.19 3.06 3.34
N SER A 23 -0.29 2.18 2.33
CA SER A 23 0.86 1.49 1.72
C SER A 23 1.91 2.44 1.15
N PHE A 24 1.58 3.72 1.01
CA PHE A 24 2.41 4.76 0.43
C PHE A 24 2.78 5.85 1.46
N TYR A 25 2.69 5.58 2.76
CA TYR A 25 3.42 6.42 3.72
C TYR A 25 4.91 6.46 3.38
N ARG A 26 5.52 7.63 3.44
CA ARG A 26 6.96 7.76 3.21
C ARG A 26 7.74 7.21 4.39
N THR A 27 9.01 6.86 4.15
CA THR A 27 9.91 6.52 5.24
C THR A 27 10.16 7.75 6.13
N LEU A 28 9.95 7.58 7.43
CA LEU A 28 10.25 8.60 8.42
C LEU A 28 11.77 8.72 8.65
N THR A 29 12.25 9.95 8.71
CA THR A 29 13.60 10.24 9.22
C THR A 29 13.73 9.85 10.70
N PRO A 30 14.95 9.70 11.26
CA PRO A 30 15.11 9.36 12.67
C PRO A 30 14.42 10.34 13.64
N SER A 31 14.44 11.64 13.32
CA SER A 31 13.77 12.67 14.14
C SER A 31 12.24 12.61 14.03
N GLU A 32 11.71 12.29 12.86
CA GLU A 32 10.28 12.08 12.65
C GLU A 32 9.76 10.83 13.33
N ARG A 33 10.53 9.74 13.32
CA ARG A 33 10.20 8.52 14.05
C ARG A 33 10.05 8.80 15.54
N LEU A 34 10.98 9.55 16.13
CA LEU A 34 10.88 9.96 17.54
C LEU A 34 9.64 10.84 17.82
N ARG A 35 9.26 11.71 16.88
CA ARG A 35 8.01 12.49 17.00
C ARG A 35 6.78 11.58 16.89
N ALA A 36 6.77 10.64 15.96
CA ALA A 36 5.68 9.69 15.77
C ALA A 36 5.47 8.81 17.01
N GLU A 37 6.54 8.31 17.63
CA GLU A 37 6.49 7.56 18.90
C GLU A 37 5.87 8.36 20.06
N ARG A 38 5.94 9.69 20.00
CA ARG A 38 5.33 10.62 20.97
C ARG A 38 3.94 11.09 20.56
N GLY A 39 3.39 10.62 19.43
CA GLY A 39 2.13 11.10 18.87
C GLY A 39 2.19 12.52 18.30
N GLN A 40 3.39 13.00 17.95
CA GLN A 40 3.66 14.37 17.49
C GLN A 40 3.98 14.46 15.99
N PHE A 41 3.68 13.41 15.22
CA PHE A 41 3.79 13.40 13.76
C PHE A 41 2.39 13.37 13.15
N ASN A 42 2.12 14.26 12.19
CA ASN A 42 0.84 14.32 11.50
C ASN A 42 0.86 13.41 10.28
N PHE A 43 0.28 12.21 10.40
CA PHE A 43 0.16 11.25 9.30
C PHE A 43 -0.91 11.65 8.27
N ASP A 44 -1.84 12.55 8.61
CA ASP A 44 -2.88 13.02 7.68
C ASP A 44 -2.41 14.17 6.78
N HIS A 45 -1.20 14.69 6.99
CA HIS A 45 -0.64 15.72 6.13
C HIS A 45 -0.22 15.14 4.77
N PRO A 46 -0.44 15.82 3.63
CA PRO A 46 -0.01 15.34 2.31
C PRO A 46 1.47 14.91 2.26
N ASP A 47 2.33 15.65 2.94
CA ASP A 47 3.77 15.34 3.03
C ASP A 47 4.09 14.01 3.74
N ALA A 48 3.13 13.35 4.40
CA ALA A 48 3.34 12.03 4.98
C ALA A 48 3.36 10.92 3.91
N PHE A 49 2.88 11.20 2.69
CA PHE A 49 2.77 10.22 1.61
C PHE A 49 3.91 10.34 0.59
N ASP A 50 4.25 9.22 -0.04
CA ASP A 50 5.08 9.15 -1.24
C ASP A 50 4.19 9.14 -2.49
N ASP A 51 3.65 10.32 -2.81
CA ASP A 51 2.74 10.52 -3.94
C ASP A 51 3.38 10.15 -5.29
N LYS A 52 4.71 10.28 -5.40
CA LYS A 52 5.45 9.91 -6.61
C LYS A 52 5.38 8.40 -6.82
N LYS A 53 5.59 7.62 -5.76
CA LYS A 53 5.48 6.16 -5.80
C LYS A 53 4.05 5.70 -6.06
N LEU A 54 3.06 6.31 -5.38
CA LEU A 54 1.64 6.02 -5.64
C LEU A 54 1.29 6.28 -7.11
N LEU A 55 1.64 7.45 -7.64
CA LEU A 55 1.37 7.80 -9.03
C LEU A 55 2.05 6.85 -10.02
N ALA A 56 3.30 6.44 -9.76
CA ALA A 56 4.02 5.49 -10.60
C ALA A 56 3.31 4.13 -10.64
N ILE A 57 2.91 3.60 -9.48
CA ILE A 57 2.15 2.34 -9.37
C ILE A 57 0.82 2.44 -10.13
N LEU A 58 0.06 3.52 -9.94
CA LEU A 58 -1.21 3.70 -10.64
C LEU A 58 -1.03 3.77 -12.17
N LYS A 59 0.02 4.45 -12.65
CA LYS A 59 0.35 4.49 -14.08
C LYS A 59 0.71 3.12 -14.64
N ASP A 60 1.48 2.33 -13.89
CA ASP A 60 1.84 0.97 -14.31
C ASP A 60 0.62 0.04 -14.33
N ILE A 61 -0.31 0.18 -13.39
CA ILE A 61 -1.60 -0.52 -13.41
C ILE A 61 -2.42 -0.14 -14.64
N LEU A 62 -2.56 1.16 -14.94
CA LEU A 62 -3.27 1.64 -16.13
C LEU A 62 -2.63 1.15 -17.44
N ALA A 63 -1.31 0.92 -17.44
CA ALA A 63 -0.57 0.35 -18.56
C ALA A 63 -0.65 -1.19 -18.63
N GLY A 64 -1.45 -1.84 -17.77
CA GLY A 64 -1.59 -3.29 -17.75
C GLY A 64 -0.33 -4.03 -17.28
N LYS A 65 0.49 -3.40 -16.43
CA LYS A 65 1.69 -4.04 -15.87
C LYS A 65 1.40 -4.66 -14.52
N LYS A 66 2.09 -5.78 -14.25
CA LYS A 66 2.19 -6.35 -12.89
C LYS A 66 2.90 -5.35 -11.98
N VAL A 67 2.33 -5.10 -10.80
CA VAL A 67 2.93 -4.21 -9.79
C VAL A 67 2.99 -4.89 -8.43
N GLU A 68 3.94 -4.45 -7.59
CA GLU A 68 4.05 -4.85 -6.19
C GLU A 68 3.75 -3.65 -5.29
N VAL A 69 2.78 -3.81 -4.40
CA VAL A 69 2.39 -2.78 -3.43
C VAL A 69 2.86 -3.24 -2.05
N PRO A 70 3.71 -2.47 -1.36
CA PRO A 70 4.17 -2.85 -0.04
C PRO A 70 3.04 -2.73 0.99
N GLU A 71 3.15 -3.50 2.07
CA GLU A 71 2.31 -3.32 3.24
C GLU A 71 2.92 -2.24 4.17
N TYR A 72 2.06 -1.52 4.90
CA TYR A 72 2.50 -0.60 5.94
C TYR A 72 2.31 -1.25 7.32
N ASP A 73 3.34 -1.18 8.16
CA ASP A 73 3.31 -1.66 9.53
C ASP A 73 3.03 -0.49 10.50
N TYR A 74 1.82 -0.46 11.03
CA TYR A 74 1.36 0.54 11.99
C TYR A 74 2.02 0.42 13.36
N VAL A 75 2.56 -0.75 13.73
CA VAL A 75 3.23 -0.94 15.02
C VAL A 75 4.59 -0.24 15.01
N THR A 76 5.31 -0.36 13.89
CA THR A 76 6.66 0.22 13.73
C THR A 76 6.70 1.55 12.97
N ASN A 77 5.54 2.03 12.51
CA ASN A 77 5.38 3.18 11.62
C ASN A 77 6.35 3.13 10.43
N SER A 78 6.36 1.98 9.73
CA SER A 78 7.34 1.73 8.68
C SER A 78 6.79 0.87 7.53
N ILE A 79 7.48 0.91 6.40
CA ILE A 79 7.17 0.08 5.25
C ILE A 79 7.63 -1.35 5.53
N SER A 80 6.69 -2.29 5.43
CA SER A 80 6.94 -3.71 5.65
C SER A 80 7.78 -4.31 4.53
N HIS A 81 8.49 -5.40 4.86
CA HIS A 81 9.13 -6.27 3.86
C HIS A 81 8.12 -7.12 3.08
N ARG A 82 6.85 -7.13 3.52
CA ARG A 82 5.77 -7.80 2.81
C ARG A 82 5.19 -6.88 1.74
N SER A 83 4.88 -7.47 0.60
CA SER A 83 4.16 -6.82 -0.49
C SER A 83 3.06 -7.75 -0.99
N HIS A 84 2.02 -7.16 -1.56
CA HIS A 84 1.05 -7.90 -2.35
C HIS A 84 1.20 -7.54 -3.82
N THR A 85 1.05 -8.56 -4.67
CA THR A 85 1.12 -8.40 -6.11
C THR A 85 -0.26 -8.09 -6.67
N ILE A 86 -0.33 -7.10 -7.55
CA ILE A 86 -1.50 -6.82 -8.38
C ILE A 86 -1.14 -7.24 -9.80
N TYR A 87 -1.90 -8.19 -10.33
CA TYR A 87 -1.81 -8.61 -11.72
C TYR A 87 -2.74 -7.74 -12.57
N PRO A 88 -2.35 -7.44 -13.82
CA PRO A 88 -3.26 -6.77 -14.75
C PRO A 88 -4.45 -7.70 -15.05
N ALA A 89 -5.62 -7.10 -15.20
CA ALA A 89 -6.83 -7.79 -15.63
C ALA A 89 -7.39 -7.07 -16.85
N ASP A 90 -7.87 -7.84 -17.82
CA ASP A 90 -8.62 -7.32 -18.95
C ASP A 90 -10.03 -6.94 -18.49
N VAL A 91 -10.47 -5.71 -18.82
CA VAL A 91 -11.75 -5.12 -18.42
C VAL A 91 -12.50 -4.56 -19.62
#